data_AF-A0A935QHY2-F1
#
_entry.id   AF-A0A935QHY2-F1
#
_cell.length_a   1.000
_cell.length_b   1.000
_cell.length_c   1.000
_cell.angle_alpha   90.00
_cell.angle_beta   90.00
_cell.angle_gamma   90.00
#
_symmetry.space_group_name_H-M   'P 1'
#
loop_
_entity.id
_entity.type
_entity.pdbx_description
1 polymer ?
#
loop_
_entity_poly.entity_id
_entity_poly.type
_entity_poly.pdbx_seq_one_letter_code
_entity_poly.pdbx_strand_id
1 'polypeptide(L)'
;MIVIDCRPPVMPTIPVVAASRDGVKVSSSNRHATARHYVPGRRVELDDLDYLTPADRDFIYAVTGELLWPGQRITDRPISAFAMQIAVDRRTGRLPEGALISVGYLQRTADYLTMLGVPANPFSGALLERARSVLGSRPATRIDLVC
;
A
#
# COMPACT_ATOMS: atom_id res chain seq x y z
N MET A 1 -31.98 -31.84 -16.17
CA MET A 1 -30.57 -32.13 -15.79
C MET A 1 -29.69 -31.41 -16.79
N ILE A 2 -29.07 -30.31 -16.39
CA ILE A 2 -28.28 -29.43 -17.27
C ILE A 2 -26.81 -29.68 -16.95
N VAL A 3 -26.04 -30.13 -17.92
CA VAL A 3 -24.59 -30.32 -17.82
C VAL A 3 -23.93 -29.04 -18.33
N ILE A 4 -23.18 -28.35 -17.47
CA ILE A 4 -22.42 -27.15 -17.83
C ILE A 4 -20.97 -27.60 -18.09
N ASP A 5 -20.54 -27.52 -19.35
CA ASP A 5 -19.18 -27.83 -19.80
C ASP A 5 -18.25 -26.67 -19.42
N CYS A 6 -17.50 -26.82 -18.33
CA CYS A 6 -16.55 -25.84 -17.83
C CYS A 6 -15.17 -26.04 -18.48
N ARG A 7 -14.97 -25.54 -19.70
CA ARG A 7 -13.63 -25.39 -20.29
C ARG A 7 -13.13 -23.95 -20.12
N PRO A 8 -11.88 -23.73 -19.68
CA PRO A 8 -11.32 -22.38 -19.60
C PRO A 8 -11.09 -21.80 -21.01
N PRO A 9 -11.29 -20.48 -21.21
CA PRO A 9 -11.03 -19.85 -22.50
C PRO A 9 -9.52 -19.85 -22.80
N VAL A 10 -9.16 -20.29 -24.01
CA VAL A 10 -7.79 -20.21 -24.54
C VAL A 10 -7.44 -18.73 -24.74
N MET A 11 -6.40 -18.25 -24.06
CA MET A 11 -5.95 -16.86 -24.22
C MET A 11 -5.26 -16.68 -25.58
N PRO A 12 -5.51 -15.59 -26.31
CA PRO A 12 -4.78 -15.30 -27.54
C PRO A 12 -3.33 -14.92 -27.24
N THR A 13 -2.39 -15.52 -27.98
CA THR A 13 -0.97 -15.17 -27.98
C THR A 13 -0.77 -13.77 -28.57
N ILE A 14 -0.23 -12.85 -27.79
CA ILE A 14 0.11 -11.49 -28.24
C ILE A 14 1.44 -11.55 -29.00
N PRO A 15 1.53 -11.13 -30.28
CA PRO A 15 2.80 -11.09 -30.99
C PRO A 15 3.66 -9.93 -30.48
N VAL A 16 4.89 -10.23 -30.06
CA VAL A 16 5.91 -9.22 -29.74
C VAL A 16 6.45 -8.65 -31.06
N VAL A 17 6.08 -7.42 -31.39
CA VAL A 17 6.68 -6.67 -32.51
C VAL A 17 7.90 -5.90 -32.00
N ALA A 18 9.05 -6.18 -32.60
CA ALA A 18 10.30 -5.46 -32.38
C ALA A 18 10.48 -4.28 -33.37
N ALA A 19 11.23 -3.27 -32.92
CA ALA A 19 11.72 -2.05 -33.60
C ALA A 19 10.69 -0.91 -33.77
N SER A 20 11.05 0.39 -33.71
CA SER A 20 12.32 1.05 -33.99
C SER A 20 12.47 2.40 -33.25
N ARG A 21 13.70 2.92 -33.23
CA ARG A 21 14.14 4.21 -32.67
C ARG A 21 13.56 5.39 -33.47
N ASP A 22 13.11 6.44 -32.79
CA ASP A 22 13.43 7.82 -33.16
C ASP A 22 13.22 8.79 -31.99
N GLY A 23 14.15 9.73 -31.86
CA GLY A 23 14.39 10.51 -30.66
C GLY A 23 13.39 11.65 -30.42
N VAL A 24 12.93 11.74 -29.17
CA VAL A 24 12.52 12.99 -28.54
C VAL A 24 13.21 13.06 -27.19
N LYS A 25 14.17 13.99 -27.03
CA LYS A 25 14.81 14.28 -25.75
C LYS A 25 13.83 15.06 -24.87
N VAL A 26 13.00 14.34 -24.11
CA VAL A 26 12.37 14.92 -22.92
C VAL A 26 13.35 14.72 -21.77
N SER A 27 13.97 15.81 -21.32
CA SER A 27 14.75 15.85 -20.08
C SER A 27 13.79 15.64 -18.90
N SER A 28 13.37 14.41 -18.67
CA SER A 28 12.84 13.99 -17.39
C SER A 28 14.03 13.92 -16.43
N SER A 29 14.18 14.97 -15.62
CA SER A 29 15.11 15.00 -14.52
C SER A 29 14.74 13.84 -13.58
N ASN A 30 15.40 12.71 -13.81
CA ASN A 30 15.55 11.59 -12.90
C ASN A 30 16.19 12.14 -11.63
N ARG A 31 15.40 12.73 -10.75
CA ARG A 31 15.71 12.67 -9.33
C ARG A 31 15.54 11.20 -8.97
N HIS A 32 16.66 10.50 -9.04
CA HIS A 32 16.88 9.23 -8.38
C HIS A 32 16.36 9.41 -6.94
N ALA A 33 15.11 9.02 -6.71
CA ALA A 33 14.64 8.76 -5.37
C ALA A 33 15.51 7.60 -4.94
N THR A 34 16.59 7.92 -4.23
CA THR A 34 17.50 6.93 -3.66
C THR A 34 16.61 5.99 -2.87
N ALA A 35 16.44 4.78 -3.39
CA ALA A 35 15.75 3.72 -2.71
C ALA A 35 16.44 3.60 -1.37
N ARG A 36 15.80 4.12 -0.32
CA ARG A 36 16.32 4.07 1.05
C ARG A 36 16.44 2.58 1.35
N HIS A 37 17.66 2.06 1.28
CA HIS A 37 17.92 0.66 1.54
C HIS A 37 17.47 0.39 2.96
N TYR A 38 16.45 -0.45 3.12
CA TYR A 38 16.04 -0.94 4.42
C TYR A 38 17.19 -1.78 4.96
N VAL A 39 17.87 -1.27 6.00
CA VAL A 39 18.91 -2.01 6.72
C VAL A 39 18.20 -2.77 7.85
N PRO A 40 18.18 -4.12 7.81
CA PRO A 40 17.67 -4.91 8.92
C PRO A 40 18.45 -4.55 10.19
N GLY A 41 17.75 -4.17 11.26
CA GLY A 41 18.36 -3.81 12.56
C GLY A 41 18.42 -2.31 12.86
N ARG A 42 18.09 -1.42 11.92
CA ARG A 42 17.95 0.01 12.24
C ARG A 42 16.58 0.25 12.90
N ARG A 43 16.57 0.63 14.19
CA ARG A 43 15.35 1.09 14.86
C ARG A 43 14.85 2.37 14.15
N VAL A 44 13.61 2.34 13.67
CA VAL A 44 12.93 3.50 13.13
C VAL A 44 12.27 4.21 14.33
N GLU A 45 12.93 5.23 14.87
CA GLU A 45 12.45 5.99 16.03
C GLU A 45 11.39 7.00 15.59
N LEU A 46 10.12 6.61 15.58
CA LEU A 46 9.04 7.57 15.33
C LEU A 46 8.76 8.33 16.62
N ASP A 47 8.85 9.66 16.57
CA ASP A 47 8.48 10.54 17.68
C ASP A 47 7.03 11.03 17.55
N ASP A 48 6.58 11.23 16.31
CA ASP A 48 5.25 11.73 15.95
C ASP A 48 4.63 10.95 14.77
N LEU A 49 3.36 11.28 14.50
CA LEU A 49 2.54 10.71 13.43
C LEU A 49 2.34 11.68 12.26
N ASP A 50 3.23 12.64 12.07
CA ASP A 50 3.07 13.67 11.01
C ASP A 50 3.27 13.10 9.60
N TYR A 51 3.95 11.96 9.49
CA TYR A 51 4.11 11.21 8.23
C TYR A 51 2.81 10.61 7.70
N LEU A 52 1.75 10.56 8.51
CA LEU A 52 0.43 10.11 8.06
C LEU A 52 -0.27 11.23 7.31
N THR A 53 -0.82 10.91 6.14
CA THR A 53 -1.72 11.82 5.42
C THR A 53 -3.11 11.84 6.07
N PRO A 54 -3.96 12.84 5.80
CA PRO A 54 -5.36 12.81 6.25
C PRO A 54 -6.10 11.53 5.82
N ALA A 55 -5.87 11.10 4.57
CA ALA A 55 -6.45 9.87 4.03
C ALA A 55 -5.98 8.60 4.77
N ASP A 56 -4.74 8.59 5.28
CA ASP A 56 -4.23 7.49 6.10
C ASP A 56 -4.92 7.47 7.46
N ARG A 57 -5.10 8.64 8.09
CA ARG A 57 -5.80 8.75 9.39
C ARG A 57 -7.25 8.30 9.28
N ASP A 58 -7.95 8.73 8.23
CA ASP A 58 -9.33 8.31 7.96
C ASP A 58 -9.42 6.80 7.69
N PHE A 59 -8.46 6.26 6.94
CA PHE A 59 -8.39 4.82 6.68
C PHE A 59 -8.13 4.02 7.97
N ILE A 60 -7.18 4.46 8.78
CA ILE A 60 -6.87 3.83 10.07
C ILE A 60 -8.11 3.87 10.95
N TYR A 61 -8.78 5.01 11.07
CA TYR A 61 -10.02 5.13 11.84
C TYR A 61 -11.10 4.15 11.35
N ALA A 62 -11.31 4.06 10.03
CA ALA A 62 -12.30 3.13 9.46
C ALA A 62 -11.99 1.64 9.76
N VAL A 63 -10.71 1.27 9.89
CA VAL A 63 -10.29 -0.11 10.14
C VAL A 63 -10.22 -0.41 11.64
N THR A 64 -9.59 0.44 12.43
CA THR A 64 -9.28 0.16 13.84
C THR A 64 -10.23 0.85 14.81
N GLY A 65 -10.98 1.85 14.36
CA GLY A 65 -11.73 2.78 15.23
C GLY A 65 -10.84 3.81 15.92
N GLU A 66 -9.54 3.83 15.61
CA GLU A 66 -8.57 4.69 16.28
C GLU A 66 -8.55 6.10 15.66
N LEU A 67 -8.89 7.11 16.46
CA LEU A 67 -8.89 8.51 16.02
C LEU A 67 -7.51 9.14 16.18
N LEU A 68 -6.74 9.25 15.11
CA LEU A 68 -5.42 9.89 15.09
C LEU A 68 -5.52 11.37 14.66
N TRP A 69 -4.76 12.27 15.28
CA TRP A 69 -4.70 13.68 14.88
C TRP A 69 -3.30 14.12 14.42
N PRO A 70 -3.20 15.21 13.64
CA PRO A 70 -1.91 15.81 13.28
C PRO A 70 -1.14 16.29 14.52
N GLY A 71 0.19 16.12 14.53
CA GLY A 71 1.04 16.48 15.66
C GLY A 71 0.95 15.56 16.87
N GLN A 72 0.16 14.46 16.79
CA GLN A 72 0.08 13.47 17.87
C GLN A 72 1.43 12.78 18.05
N ARG A 73 1.95 12.77 19.27
CA ARG A 73 3.12 11.98 19.63
C ARG A 73 2.70 10.55 19.94
N ILE A 74 3.59 9.61 19.64
CA ILE A 74 3.35 8.19 19.95
C ILE A 74 3.25 7.95 21.45
N THR A 75 3.90 8.80 22.26
CA THR A 75 3.84 8.74 23.72
C THR A 75 2.53 9.24 24.32
N ASP A 76 1.74 10.01 23.57
CA ASP A 76 0.52 10.64 24.10
C ASP A 76 -0.53 9.58 24.48
N ARG A 77 -0.57 8.47 23.74
CA ARG A 77 -1.40 7.29 24.05
C ARG A 77 -0.94 6.06 23.27
N PRO A 78 -1.32 4.84 23.71
CA PRO A 78 -1.10 3.63 22.93
C PRO A 78 -1.72 3.74 21.54
N ILE A 79 -0.94 3.39 20.51
CA ILE A 79 -1.41 3.30 19.13
C ILE A 79 -1.39 1.85 18.65
N SER A 80 -2.32 1.49 17.77
CA SER A 80 -2.39 0.13 17.26
C SER A 80 -1.15 -0.24 16.43
N ALA A 81 -0.75 -1.50 16.45
CA ALA A 81 0.33 -2.01 15.59
C ALA A 81 0.02 -1.80 14.10
N PHE A 82 -1.27 -1.78 13.73
CA PHE A 82 -1.76 -1.45 12.40
C PHE A 82 -1.41 -0.01 12.00
N ALA A 83 -1.75 0.97 12.85
CA ALA A 83 -1.40 2.37 12.63
C ALA A 83 0.13 2.59 12.61
N MET A 84 0.84 1.95 13.54
CA MET A 84 2.29 2.04 13.64
C MET A 84 2.98 1.56 12.36
N GLN A 85 2.57 0.42 11.81
CA GLN A 85 3.18 -0.14 10.60
C GLN A 85 3.00 0.80 9.40
N ILE A 86 1.83 1.41 9.24
CA ILE A 86 1.58 2.41 8.17
C ILE A 86 2.48 3.63 8.36
N ALA A 87 2.61 4.14 9.58
CA ALA A 87 3.48 5.28 9.87
C ALA A 87 4.96 4.97 9.58
N VAL A 88 5.44 3.79 9.98
CA VAL A 88 6.79 3.29 9.64
C VAL A 88 6.97 3.20 8.13
N ASP A 89 6.01 2.63 7.40
CA ASP A 89 6.12 2.45 5.96
C ASP A 89 6.11 3.78 5.20
N ARG A 90 5.31 4.76 5.65
CA ARG A 90 5.34 6.14 5.14
C ARG A 90 6.71 6.78 5.36
N ARG A 91 7.21 6.73 6.61
CA ARG A 91 8.49 7.35 6.97
C ARG A 91 9.68 6.73 6.25
N THR A 92 9.67 5.42 6.09
CA THR A 92 10.76 4.68 5.41
C THR A 92 10.66 4.75 3.88
N GLY A 93 9.52 5.17 3.34
CA GLY A 93 9.25 5.24 1.90
C GLY A 93 8.80 3.92 1.28
N ARG A 94 8.52 2.89 2.09
CA ARG A 94 7.87 1.64 1.63
C ARG A 94 6.45 1.88 1.15
N LEU A 95 5.78 2.85 1.75
CA LEU A 95 4.56 3.46 1.22
C LEU A 95 4.93 4.89 0.76
N PRO A 96 5.14 5.11 -0.55
CA PRO A 96 5.61 6.40 -1.07
C PRO A 96 4.68 7.54 -0.70
N GLU A 97 5.22 8.75 -0.54
CA GLU A 97 4.41 9.95 -0.30
C GLU A 97 3.36 10.13 -1.41
N GLY A 98 2.12 10.49 -1.04
CA GLY A 98 0.99 10.64 -1.97
C GLY A 98 0.39 9.32 -2.49
N ALA A 99 1.05 8.17 -2.33
CA ALA A 99 0.46 6.88 -2.72
C ALA A 99 -0.74 6.54 -1.82
N LEU A 100 -1.84 6.09 -2.39
CA LEU A 100 -2.99 5.62 -1.62
C LEU A 100 -2.74 4.22 -1.04
N ILE A 101 -3.22 3.99 0.17
CA ILE A 101 -3.28 2.64 0.75
C ILE A 101 -4.19 1.79 -0.13
N SER A 102 -3.66 0.66 -0.60
CA SER A 102 -4.35 -0.28 -1.49
C SER A 102 -4.32 -1.70 -0.94
N VAL A 103 -5.22 -2.56 -1.43
CA VAL A 103 -5.26 -3.99 -1.06
C VAL A 103 -3.93 -4.66 -1.42
N GLY A 104 -3.34 -4.30 -2.56
CA GLY A 104 -2.04 -4.82 -2.98
C GLY A 104 -0.89 -4.40 -2.07
N TYR A 105 -0.90 -3.17 -1.53
CA TYR A 105 0.06 -2.77 -0.51
C TYR A 105 -0.11 -3.61 0.77
N LEU A 106 -1.34 -3.71 1.29
CA LEU A 106 -1.61 -4.45 2.53
C LEU A 106 -1.21 -5.92 2.42
N GLN A 107 -1.55 -6.58 1.32
CA GLN A 107 -1.20 -7.98 1.11
C GLN A 107 0.31 -8.19 1.03
N ARG A 108 1.03 -7.38 0.23
CA ARG A 108 2.49 -7.50 0.12
C ARG A 108 3.19 -7.27 1.45
N THR A 109 2.72 -6.30 2.24
CA THR A 109 3.31 -6.05 3.55
C THR A 109 2.94 -7.16 4.54
N ALA A 110 1.72 -7.69 4.50
CA ALA A 110 1.33 -8.85 5.29
C ALA A 110 2.22 -10.09 4.99
N ASP A 111 2.44 -10.39 3.71
CA ASP A 111 3.27 -11.51 3.28
C ASP A 111 4.73 -11.31 3.73
N TYR A 112 5.25 -10.09 3.58
CA TYR A 112 6.59 -9.73 4.02
C TYR A 112 6.78 -9.91 5.54
N LEU A 113 5.85 -9.43 6.36
CA LEU A 113 5.92 -9.56 7.81
C LEU A 113 5.78 -11.02 8.27
N THR A 114 4.98 -11.81 7.55
CA THR A 114 4.86 -13.25 7.77
C THR A 114 6.18 -13.97 7.45
N MET A 115 6.84 -13.63 6.34
CA MET A 115 8.15 -14.17 5.96
C MET A 115 9.23 -13.82 6.99
N LEU A 116 9.17 -12.64 7.61
CA LEU A 116 10.06 -12.25 8.70
C LEU A 116 9.76 -12.94 10.04
N GLY A 117 8.68 -13.72 10.13
CA GLY A 117 8.28 -14.40 11.36
C GLY A 117 7.77 -13.44 12.44
N VAL A 118 7.20 -12.28 12.07
CA VAL A 118 6.64 -11.33 13.04
C VAL A 118 5.40 -11.96 13.69
N PRO A 119 5.42 -12.26 15.01
CA PRO A 119 4.39 -13.07 15.64
C PRO A 119 3.02 -12.38 15.73
N ALA A 120 2.99 -11.05 15.71
CA ALA A 120 1.78 -10.24 15.73
C ALA A 120 1.70 -9.38 14.46
N ASN A 121 1.49 -10.02 13.31
CA ASN A 121 1.39 -9.32 12.04
C ASN A 121 0.16 -8.38 12.04
N PRO A 122 0.36 -7.04 11.96
CA PRO A 122 -0.73 -6.08 12.01
C PRO A 122 -1.68 -6.19 10.82
N PHE A 123 -1.22 -6.68 9.67
CA PHE A 123 -2.01 -6.83 8.45
C PHE A 123 -2.51 -8.25 8.27
N SER A 124 -3.08 -8.83 9.34
CA SER A 124 -3.62 -10.19 9.32
C SER A 124 -5.00 -10.26 10.00
N GLY A 125 -5.70 -11.38 9.78
CA GLY A 125 -6.97 -11.68 10.43
C GLY A 125 -8.07 -10.63 10.18
N ALA A 126 -8.83 -10.33 11.23
CA ALA A 126 -10.02 -9.47 11.14
C ALA A 126 -9.72 -8.04 10.68
N LEU A 127 -8.54 -7.50 11.01
CA LEU A 127 -8.15 -6.16 10.57
C LEU A 127 -7.86 -6.10 9.07
N LEU A 128 -7.23 -7.14 8.51
CA LEU A 128 -7.01 -7.23 7.06
C LEU A 128 -8.35 -7.37 6.31
N GLU A 129 -9.27 -8.21 6.80
CA GLU A 129 -10.58 -8.37 6.17
C GLU A 129 -11.41 -7.07 6.22
N ARG A 130 -11.38 -6.36 7.35
CA ARG A 130 -12.03 -5.05 7.45
C ARG A 130 -11.37 -4.02 6.53
N ALA A 131 -10.04 -4.00 6.46
CA ALA A 131 -9.31 -3.13 5.54
C ALA A 131 -9.68 -3.39 4.08
N ARG A 132 -9.80 -4.65 3.67
CA ARG A 132 -10.27 -5.04 2.33
C ARG A 132 -11.70 -4.55 2.09
N SER A 133 -12.59 -4.70 3.06
CA SER A 133 -13.96 -4.19 2.97
C SER A 133 -14.00 -2.68 2.80
N VAL A 134 -13.24 -1.92 3.61
CA VAL A 134 -13.18 -0.45 3.53
C VAL A 134 -12.65 0.01 2.17
N LEU A 135 -11.64 -0.68 1.62
CA LEU A 135 -11.09 -0.36 0.31
C LEU A 135 -12.02 -0.76 -0.83
N GLY A 136 -12.76 -1.87 -0.70
CA GLY A 136 -13.76 -2.32 -1.67
C GLY A 136 -15.02 -1.46 -1.71
N SER A 137 -15.38 -0.80 -0.59
CA SER A 137 -16.51 0.12 -0.52
C SER A 137 -16.20 1.53 -1.03
N ARG A 138 -14.93 1.85 -1.30
CA ARG A 138 -14.58 3.14 -1.91
C ARG A 138 -15.06 3.12 -3.35
N PRO A 139 -15.87 4.11 -3.80
CA PRO A 139 -16.22 4.21 -5.20
C PRO A 139 -14.92 4.30 -5.98
N ALA A 140 -14.74 3.41 -6.97
CA ALA A 140 -13.62 3.52 -7.90
C ALA A 140 -13.66 4.94 -8.46
N THR A 141 -12.73 5.78 -8.04
CA THR A 141 -12.51 7.10 -8.65
C THR A 141 -12.17 6.83 -10.10
N ARG A 142 -13.22 6.98 -10.91
CA ARG A 142 -13.31 7.15 -12.35
C ARG A 142 -11.99 7.09 -13.09
N ILE A 143 -11.93 6.09 -13.97
CA ILE A 143 -11.15 6.04 -15.22
C ILE A 143 -11.01 7.44 -15.81
N ASP A 144 -9.78 7.91 -15.97
CA ASP A 144 -9.45 9.03 -16.85
C ASP A 144 -9.73 8.60 -18.30
N LEU A 145 -10.89 9.00 -18.83
CA LEU A 145 -11.11 9.11 -20.26
C LEU A 145 -10.36 10.35 -20.73
N VAL A 146 -9.24 10.15 -21.41
CA VAL A 146 -8.64 11.19 -22.26
C VAL A 146 -9.37 11.13 -23.60
N CYS A 147 -10.11 12.21 -23.89
CA CYS A 147 -10.74 12.48 -25.19
C CYS A 147 -9.70 12.77 -26.28
#